data_AF-A0A2N0XQY2-F1
#
_entry.id   AF-A0A2N0XQY2-F1
#
_cell.length_a   1.000
_cell.length_b   1.000
_cell.length_c   1.000
_cell.angle_alpha   90.00
_cell.angle_beta   90.00
_cell.angle_gamma   90.00
#
_symmetry.space_group_name_H-M   'P 1'
#
loop_
_entity.id
_entity.type
_entity.pdbx_description
1 polymer ?
#
loop_
_entity_poly.entity_id
_entity_poly.type
_entity_poly.pdbx_seq_one_letter_code
_entity_poly.pdbx_strand_id
1 'polypeptide(L)' 'MDKELLARRLYVERVTTLVGDNDIDEDLLNQLWEEKATPSEAAHALLSDDTFQGPAWLERYLQRK' A
#
# COMPACT_ATOMS: atom_id res chain seq x y z
N MET A 1 8.54 -27.34 1.06
CA MET A 1 7.81 -26.07 0.98
C MET A 1 8.83 -24.97 1.14
N ASP A 2 9.00 -24.11 0.14
CA ASP A 2 9.96 -23.01 0.22
C ASP A 2 9.52 -21.99 1.27
N LYS A 3 10.45 -21.63 2.16
CA LYS A 3 10.20 -20.70 3.28
C LYS A 3 9.75 -19.33 2.78
N GLU A 4 10.28 -18.91 1.66
CA GLU A 4 9.95 -17.64 1.01
C GLU A 4 8.52 -17.64 0.47
N LEU A 5 8.10 -18.75 -0.13
CA LEU A 5 6.73 -18.93 -0.60
C LEU A 5 5.73 -18.90 0.56
N LEU A 6 6.09 -19.51 1.71
CA LEU A 6 5.29 -19.42 2.94
C LEU A 6 5.23 -17.98 3.46
N ALA A 7 6.36 -17.28 3.51
CA ALA A 7 6.41 -15.89 3.97
C ALA A 7 5.56 -14.98 3.08
N ARG A 8 5.64 -15.15 1.75
CA ARG A 8 4.82 -14.41 0.78
C ARG A 8 3.34 -14.66 1.02
N ARG A 9 2.94 -15.92 1.23
CA ARG A 9 1.53 -16.27 1.47
C ARG A 9 0.98 -15.64 2.75
N LEU A 10 1.72 -15.74 3.86
CA LEU A 10 1.33 -15.14 5.14
C LEU A 10 1.25 -13.62 5.06
N TYR A 11 2.16 -13.01 4.31
CA TYR A 11 2.16 -11.58 4.04
C TYR A 11 0.88 -11.15 3.32
N VAL A 12 0.57 -11.80 2.19
CA VAL A 12 -0.63 -11.51 1.39
C VAL A 12 -1.89 -11.72 2.24
N GLU A 13 -2.00 -12.85 2.93
CA GLU A 13 -3.14 -13.13 3.83
C GLU A 13 -3.31 -12.02 4.86
N ARG A 14 -2.21 -11.56 5.48
CA ARG A 14 -2.28 -10.49 6.47
C ARG A 14 -2.72 -9.16 5.85
N VAL A 15 -2.18 -8.78 4.69
CA VAL A 15 -2.59 -7.57 3.98
C VAL A 15 -4.05 -7.63 3.60
N THR A 16 -4.52 -8.74 3.02
CA THR A 16 -5.95 -8.92 2.67
C THR A 16 -6.85 -8.80 3.90
N THR A 17 -6.47 -9.36 5.05
CA THR A 17 -7.26 -9.18 6.29
C THR A 17 -7.31 -7.74 6.80
N LEU A 18 -6.29 -6.93 6.50
CA LEU A 18 -6.22 -5.53 6.91
C LEU A 18 -6.94 -4.59 5.94
N VAL A 19 -6.88 -4.89 4.64
CA VAL A 19 -7.56 -4.16 3.57
C VAL A 19 -9.07 -4.43 3.58
N GLY A 20 -9.48 -5.64 3.99
CA GLY A 20 -10.89 -6.02 4.09
C GLY A 20 -11.53 -6.26 2.71
N ASP A 21 -12.76 -5.79 2.51
CA ASP A 21 -13.52 -5.96 1.26
C ASP A 21 -13.12 -4.95 0.15
N ASN A 22 -12.03 -4.19 0.34
CA ASN A 22 -11.53 -3.28 -0.68
C ASN A 22 -10.74 -4.05 -1.74
N ASP A 23 -10.75 -3.52 -2.96
CA ASP A 23 -10.00 -4.12 -4.07
C ASP A 23 -8.50 -3.96 -3.84
N ILE A 24 -7.73 -5.00 -4.16
CA ILE A 24 -6.29 -5.03 -3.94
C ILE A 24 -5.60 -4.90 -5.29
N ASP A 25 -4.86 -3.81 -5.47
CA ASP A 25 -3.93 -3.67 -6.58
C ASP A 25 -2.76 -4.67 -6.39
N GLU A 26 -2.77 -5.74 -7.19
CA GLU A 26 -1.77 -6.80 -7.13
C GLU A 26 -0.37 -6.30 -7.52
N ASP A 27 -0.26 -5.35 -8.45
CA ASP A 27 1.01 -4.80 -8.91
C ASP A 27 1.66 -3.99 -7.78
N LEU A 28 0.87 -3.14 -7.11
CA LEU A 28 1.31 -2.40 -5.94
C LEU A 28 1.67 -3.35 -4.77
N LEU A 29 0.89 -4.39 -4.53
CA LEU A 29 1.18 -5.39 -3.49
C LEU A 29 2.45 -6.21 -3.77
N ASN A 30 2.79 -6.43 -5.04
CA ASN A 30 4.06 -7.03 -5.44
C ASN A 30 5.22 -6.08 -5.17
N GLN A 31 5.11 -4.82 -5.57
CA GLN A 31 6.13 -3.80 -5.31
C GLN A 31 6.41 -3.65 -3.81
N LEU A 32 5.37 -3.50 -2.98
CA LEU A 32 5.50 -3.33 -1.53
C LEU A 32 6.19 -4.52 -0.85
N TRP A 33 6.05 -5.72 -1.40
CA TRP A 33 6.76 -6.89 -0.93
C TRP A 33 8.23 -6.90 -1.31
N GLU A 34 8.56 -6.50 -2.53
CA GLU A 34 9.95 -6.34 -2.98
C GLU A 34 10.67 -5.27 -2.15
N GLU A 35 9.96 -4.20 -1.79
CA GLU A 35 10.43 -3.13 -0.88
C GLU A 35 10.48 -3.57 0.59
N LYS A 36 10.00 -4.77 0.92
CA LYS A 36 9.93 -5.32 2.28
C LYS A 36 9.09 -4.47 3.24
N ALA A 37 8.08 -3.78 2.72
CA ALA A 37 7.10 -3.07 3.54
C ALA A 37 6.38 -4.06 4.48
N THR A 38 6.02 -3.61 5.66
CA THR A 38 5.22 -4.43 6.59
C THR A 38 3.78 -4.60 6.09
N PRO A 39 3.05 -5.65 6.51
CA PRO A 39 1.66 -5.81 6.10
C PRO A 39 0.75 -4.62 6.44
N SER A 40 1.05 -3.92 7.54
CA SER A 40 0.29 -2.72 7.95
C SER A 40 0.58 -1.53 7.05
N GLU A 41 1.84 -1.29 6.70
CA GLU A 41 2.23 -0.23 5.75
C GLU A 41 1.65 -0.50 4.37
N ALA A 42 1.66 -1.76 3.92
CA ALA A 42 1.11 -2.13 2.63
C ALA A 42 -0.41 -1.99 2.58
N ALA A 43 -1.11 -2.41 3.64
CA ALA A 43 -2.55 -2.20 3.74
C ALA A 43 -2.90 -0.71 3.76
N HIS A 44 -2.10 0.12 4.47
CA HIS A 44 -2.29 1.56 4.45
C HIS A 44 -2.08 2.13 3.05
N ALA A 45 -1.01 1.75 2.35
CA ALA A 45 -0.73 2.21 0.99
C ALA A 45 -1.84 1.82 -0.01
N LEU A 46 -2.37 0.59 0.10
CA LEU A 46 -3.47 0.11 -0.74
C LEU A 46 -4.80 0.83 -0.48
N LEU A 47 -5.04 1.25 0.76
CA LEU A 47 -6.25 2.01 1.15
C LEU A 47 -6.07 3.53 1.02
N SER A 48 -4.83 4.00 0.84
CA SER A 48 -4.54 5.42 0.70
C SER A 48 -5.00 5.86 -0.67
N ASP A 49 -6.11 6.60 -0.70
CA ASP A 49 -6.40 7.47 -1.83
C ASP A 49 -5.32 8.55 -1.77
N ASP A 50 -4.39 8.56 -2.73
CA ASP A 50 -3.19 9.42 -2.83
C ASP A 50 -3.53 10.92 -3.01
N THR A 51 -4.68 11.32 -2.45
CA THR A 51 -5.06 12.68 -2.11
C THR A 51 -4.05 13.23 -1.13
N PHE A 52 -2.98 13.78 -1.68
CA PHE A 52 -2.02 14.59 -0.97
C PHE A 52 -2.72 15.56 -0.01
N GLN A 53 -2.75 15.24 1.29
CA GLN A 53 -3.24 16.16 2.33
C GLN A 53 -2.13 17.14 2.69
N GLY A 54 -1.74 17.94 1.71
CA GLY A 54 -0.82 19.04 1.91
C GLY A 54 -1.50 20.20 2.64
N PRO A 55 -0.72 21.08 3.28
CA PRO A 55 -1.23 22.38 3.69
C PRO A 55 -1.86 23.11 2.50
N ALA A 56 -3.02 23.76 2.69
CA ALA A 56 -3.72 24.49 1.63
C ALA A 56 -2.85 25.53 0.89
N TRP A 57 -1.79 26.03 1.53
CA TRP A 57 -0.84 26.96 0.89
C TRP A 57 -0.02 26.30 -0.23
N LEU A 58 0.27 25.00 -0.10
CA LEU A 58 1.11 24.25 -1.03
C LEU A 58 0.33 23.85 -2.29
N GLU A 59 -0.94 23.47 -2.15
CA GLU A 59 -1.84 23.26 -3.29
C GLU A 59 -1.94 24.53 -4.16
N ARG A 60 -2.14 25.68 -3.52
CA ARG A 60 -2.22 26.98 -4.20
C ARG A 60 -0.90 27.37 -4.87
N TYR A 61 0.24 26.94 -4.32
CA TYR A 61 1.56 27.19 -4.89
C TYR A 61 1.82 26.34 -6.13
N LEU A 62 1.50 25.04 -6.08
CA LEU A 62 1.66 24.11 -7.20
C LEU A 62 0.73 24.43 -8.39
N GLN A 63 -0.43 25.04 -8.13
CA GLN A 63 -1.41 25.42 -9.16
C GLN A 63 -1.15 26.80 -9.80
N ARG A 64 -0.09 27.52 -9.42
CA ARG A 64 0.28 28.79 -10.08
C ARG A 64 0.94 28.50 -11.44
N LYS A 65 0.19 28.75 -12.52
CA LYS A 65 0.71 28.98 -13.87
C LYS A 65 1.30 30.38 -14.00
#